data_AF-K6DJL7-F1
#
_entry.id   AF-K6DJL7-F1
#
_cell.length_a   1.000
_cell.length_b   1.000
_cell.length_c   1.000
_cell.angle_alpha   90.00
_cell.angle_beta   90.00
_cell.angle_gamma   90.00
#
_symmetry.space_group_name_H-M   'P 1'
#
loop_
_entity.id
_entity.type
_entity.pdbx_description
1 polymer ?
#
loop_
_entity_poly.entity_id
_entity_poly.type
_entity_poly.pdbx_seq_one_letter_code
_entity_poly.pdbx_strand_id
1 'polypeptide(L)'
;MAIAINFVSIVINSQNTNAAVAIGENLQSSWNSHQKQNFGTGQAIGNTAEINMIINIVDNDVIDMPVSDNDVVPSNQTQAL
;
A
#
# COMPACT_ATOMS: atom_id res chain seq x y z
N MET A 1 26.93 -33.20 -1.25
CA MET A 1 26.95 -31.87 -1.87
C MET A 1 25.49 -31.46 -2.05
N ALA A 2 25.02 -30.45 -1.32
CA ALA A 2 23.62 -30.03 -1.40
C ALA A 2 23.46 -29.07 -2.58
N ILE A 3 22.50 -29.35 -3.46
CA ILE A 3 22.10 -28.42 -4.52
C ILE A 3 20.91 -27.63 -3.95
N ALA A 4 21.12 -26.32 -3.76
CA ALA A 4 20.04 -25.40 -3.44
C ALA A 4 19.32 -25.01 -4.73
N ILE A 5 18.05 -25.37 -4.86
CA ILE A 5 17.18 -24.88 -5.95
C ILE A 5 16.36 -23.74 -5.36
N ASN A 6 16.71 -22.51 -5.72
CA ASN A 6 15.97 -21.31 -5.33
C ASN A 6 14.96 -20.96 -6.41
N PHE A 7 13.67 -21.12 -6.09
CA PHE A 7 12.60 -20.53 -6.87
C PHE A 7 12.29 -19.16 -6.27
N VAL A 8 12.86 -18.09 -6.82
CA VAL A 8 12.48 -16.71 -6.45
C VAL A 8 11.53 -16.18 -7.52
N SER A 9 10.25 -16.50 -7.40
CA SER A 9 9.21 -15.80 -8.14
C SER A 9 8.28 -15.14 -7.14
N ILE A 10 8.31 -13.81 -7.08
CA ILE A 10 7.26 -13.04 -6.41
C ILE A 10 6.32 -12.53 -7.48
N VAL A 11 5.13 -13.10 -7.53
CA VAL A 11 4.05 -12.62 -8.40
C VAL A 11 3.15 -11.75 -7.54
N ILE A 12 3.10 -10.46 -7.85
CA ILE A 12 2.27 -9.49 -7.15
C ILE A 12 1.16 -9.09 -8.12
N ASN A 13 -0.06 -9.53 -7.83
CA ASN A 13 -1.21 -9.23 -8.69
C ASN A 13 -1.80 -7.84 -8.41
N SER A 14 -1.60 -7.33 -7.19
CA SER A 14 -1.98 -5.96 -6.82
C SER A 14 -1.28 -5.53 -5.55
N GLN A 15 -0.99 -4.23 -5.46
CA GLN A 15 -0.66 -3.53 -4.23
C GLN A 15 -1.50 -2.26 -4.18
N ASN A 16 -1.88 -1.82 -2.98
CA ASN A 16 -2.55 -0.54 -2.80
C ASN A 16 -2.04 0.11 -1.51
N THR A 17 -1.83 1.42 -1.60
CA THR A 17 -1.40 2.41 -0.61
C THR A 17 -0.44 1.93 0.48
N ASN A 18 0.73 2.57 0.57
CA ASN A 18 1.75 2.26 1.58
C ASN A 18 2.11 0.77 1.59
N ALA A 19 2.49 0.24 0.42
CA ALA A 19 2.80 -1.17 0.22
C ALA A 19 4.21 -1.36 -0.33
N ALA A 20 4.95 -2.33 0.21
CA ALA A 20 6.26 -2.78 -0.29
C ALA A 20 6.26 -4.29 -0.52
N VAL A 21 7.05 -4.70 -1.50
CA VAL A 21 7.66 -6.03 -1.52
C VAL A 21 9.16 -5.85 -1.43
N ALA A 22 9.76 -6.47 -0.43
CA ALA A 22 11.19 -6.37 -0.17
C ALA A 22 11.78 -7.76 0.10
N ILE A 23 12.99 -7.98 -0.43
CA ILE A 23 13.78 -9.20 -0.26
C ILE A 23 15.15 -8.79 0.28
N GLY A 24 15.69 -9.56 1.23
CA GLY A 24 16.96 -9.25 1.89
C GLY A 24 16.80 -8.27 3.05
N GLU A 25 17.92 -7.70 3.51
CA GLU A 25 17.95 -6.74 4.60
C GLU A 25 17.38 -5.39 4.16
N ASN A 26 16.33 -4.92 4.84
CA ASN A 26 15.63 -3.70 4.49
C ASN A 26 15.24 -2.93 5.76
N LEU A 27 15.61 -1.65 5.80
CA LEU A 27 15.10 -0.69 6.78
C LEU A 27 14.06 0.19 6.10
N GLN A 28 12.80 0.09 6.53
CA GLN A 28 11.68 0.86 6.01
C GLN A 28 11.11 1.76 7.12
N SER A 29 11.87 2.79 7.48
CA SER A 29 11.43 3.83 8.40
C SER A 29 10.64 4.91 7.67
N SER A 30 9.77 5.63 8.39
CA SER A 30 9.02 6.78 7.86
C SER A 30 7.94 6.41 6.84
N TRP A 31 7.30 5.25 7.02
CA TRP A 31 6.19 4.81 6.18
C TRP A 31 4.88 5.45 6.65
N ASN A 32 4.51 6.58 6.03
CA ASN A 32 3.23 7.23 6.27
C ASN A 32 2.40 7.21 4.98
N SER A 33 1.08 7.11 5.16
CA SER A 33 0.16 7.42 4.08
C SER A 33 -1.15 7.89 4.68
N HIS A 34 -1.58 9.04 4.20
CA HIS A 34 -2.86 9.63 4.58
C HIS A 34 -3.69 9.78 3.31
N GLN A 35 -4.84 9.15 3.31
CA GLN A 35 -5.77 9.23 2.20
C GLN A 35 -7.19 9.28 2.74
N LYS A 36 -7.98 10.15 2.15
CA LYS A 36 -9.43 10.03 2.16
C LYS A 36 -9.84 9.59 0.77
N GLN A 37 -10.67 8.57 0.73
CA GLN A 37 -11.15 8.00 -0.51
C GLN A 37 -12.65 7.78 -0.36
N ASN A 38 -13.42 8.41 -1.25
CA ASN A 38 -14.85 8.15 -1.37
C ASN A 38 -15.06 7.42 -2.69
N PHE A 39 -14.89 6.10 -2.67
CA PHE A 39 -15.09 5.32 -3.87
C PHE A 39 -16.53 4.83 -3.96
N GLY A 40 -17.06 4.94 -5.17
CA GLY A 40 -18.39 4.44 -5.49
C GLY A 40 -18.43 2.92 -5.55
N THR A 41 -17.47 2.36 -6.27
CA THR A 41 -17.33 0.92 -6.48
C THR A 41 -16.00 0.37 -5.99
N GLY A 42 -15.22 1.19 -5.28
CA GLY A 42 -13.92 0.81 -4.79
C GLY A 42 -12.90 0.60 -5.90
N GLN A 43 -12.01 -0.37 -5.69
CA GLN A 43 -11.00 -0.78 -6.65
C GLN A 43 -11.34 -2.17 -7.18
N ALA A 44 -11.60 -2.27 -8.47
CA ALA A 44 -11.78 -3.54 -9.15
C ALA A 44 -10.41 -4.11 -9.58
N ILE A 45 -10.08 -5.32 -9.12
CA ILE A 45 -8.79 -5.97 -9.39
C ILE A 45 -9.05 -7.34 -10.01
N GLY A 46 -8.46 -7.58 -11.19
CA GLY A 46 -8.68 -8.81 -11.97
C GLY A 46 -9.77 -8.65 -13.03
N ASN A 47 -10.38 -9.75 -13.45
CA ASN A 47 -11.46 -9.72 -14.43
C ASN A 47 -12.78 -9.39 -13.74
N THR A 48 -13.29 -8.17 -13.93
CA THR A 48 -14.48 -7.63 -13.27
C THR A 48 -15.42 -6.97 -14.26
N ALA A 49 -16.72 -7.26 -14.16
CA ALA A 49 -17.76 -6.60 -14.92
C ALA A 49 -18.81 -6.03 -13.96
N GLU A 50 -19.02 -4.71 -14.03
CA GLU A 50 -20.03 -3.99 -13.27
C GLU A 50 -21.07 -3.44 -14.24
N ILE A 51 -22.34 -3.79 -14.07
CA ILE A 51 -23.41 -3.43 -15.02
C ILE A 51 -24.66 -2.97 -14.23
N ASN A 52 -25.36 -1.96 -14.74
CA ASN A 52 -26.58 -1.38 -14.16
C ASN A 52 -26.40 -0.78 -12.75
N MET A 53 -25.30 -0.07 -12.52
CA MET A 53 -25.03 0.54 -11.22
C MET A 53 -25.28 2.04 -11.24
N ILE A 54 -26.00 2.53 -10.22
CA ILE A 54 -26.13 3.96 -9.92
C ILE A 54 -25.37 4.19 -8.62
N ILE A 55 -24.37 5.06 -8.68
CA ILE A 55 -23.54 5.40 -7.54
C ILE A 55 -23.76 6.88 -7.24
N ASN A 56 -24.18 7.17 -6.00
CA ASN A 56 -24.25 8.52 -5.49
C ASN A 56 -23.36 8.61 -4.25
N ILE A 57 -22.36 9.47 -4.30
CA ILE A 57 -21.45 9.73 -3.20
C ILE A 57 -21.61 11.19 -2.85
N VAL A 58 -22.09 11.47 -1.65
CA VAL A 58 -22.23 12.82 -1.12
C VAL A 58 -21.31 12.91 0.08
N ASP A 59 -20.35 13.82 -0.05
CA ASP A 59 -19.35 14.09 0.97
C ASP A 59 -19.35 15.60 1.18
N ASN A 60 -20.15 16.04 2.15
CA ASN A 60 -20.40 17.45 2.42
C ASN A 60 -19.78 17.83 3.76
N ASP A 61 -18.46 17.80 3.82
CA ASP A 61 -17.68 18.31 4.94
C ASP A 61 -17.14 19.73 4.65
N VAL A 62 -16.89 20.49 5.73
CA VAL A 62 -16.35 21.86 5.66
C VAL A 62 -14.81 21.84 5.71
N ILE A 63 -14.25 20.85 6.39
CA ILE A 63 -12.81 20.58 6.43
C ILE A 63 -12.65 19.10 6.18
N ASP A 64 -11.85 18.80 5.17
CA ASP A 64 -11.57 17.44 4.76
C ASP A 64 -10.13 17.04 5.11
N MET A 65 -9.99 15.90 5.79
CA MET A 65 -8.74 15.22 6.16
C MET A 65 -7.57 16.16 6.52
N PRO A 66 -7.63 16.91 7.63
CA PRO A 66 -6.46 17.62 8.12
C PRO A 66 -5.42 16.60 8.63
N VAL A 67 -4.27 16.57 7.98
CA VAL A 67 -3.14 15.70 8.36
C VAL A 67 -2.12 16.54 9.10
N SER A 68 -1.71 16.10 10.29
CA SER A 68 -0.56 16.63 11.00
C SER A 68 0.40 15.49 11.25
N ASP A 69 1.58 15.57 10.65
CA ASP A 69 2.65 14.62 10.86
C ASP A 69 3.85 15.35 11.46
N ASN A 70 3.96 15.26 12.79
CA ASN A 70 4.98 15.95 13.57
C ASN A 70 5.93 14.92 14.19
N ASP A 71 6.35 13.93 13.41
CA ASP A 71 7.28 12.92 13.87
C ASP A 71 8.75 13.28 13.59
N VAL A 72 9.63 12.71 14.40
CA VAL A 72 11.07 12.65 14.13
C VAL A 72 11.33 11.18 13.91
N VAL A 73 11.73 10.80 12.70
CA VAL A 73 11.95 9.40 12.35
C VAL A 73 13.44 9.05 12.41
N PRO A 74 13.92 8.45 13.52
CA PRO A 74 15.27 7.92 13.55
C PRO A 74 15.34 6.63 12.72
N SER A 75 16.25 6.61 11.75
CA SER A 75 16.54 5.43 10.93
C SER A 75 17.98 4.99 11.15
N ASN A 76 18.21 3.94 11.93
CA ASN A 76 19.53 3.33 12.07
C ASN A 76 19.48 1.90 11.52
N GLN A 77 20.13 1.66 10.38
CA GLN A 77 20.31 0.32 9.82
C GLN A 77 21.61 -0.27 10.37
N THR A 78 21.51 -1.08 11.42
CA THR A 78 22.65 -1.81 12.02
C THR A 78 22.59 -3.30 11.69
N GLN A 79 22.38 -3.64 10.42
CA GLN A 79 22.45 -5.02 9.95
C GLN A 79 23.71 -5.19 9.09
N ALA A 80 24.48 -6.21 9.43
CA ALA A 80 25.64 -6.67 8.69
C ALA A 80 25.37 -8.14 8.37
N LEU A 81 25.54 -8.50 7.09
CA LEU A 81 25.45 -9.87 6.57
C LEU A 81 26.36 -10.83 7.35
#